data_AF-A0A497I298-F1
#
_entry.id   AF-A0A497I298-F1
#
_cell.length_a   1.000
_cell.length_b   1.000
_cell.length_c   1.000
_cell.angle_alpha   90.00
_cell.angle_beta   90.00
_cell.angle_gamma   90.00
#
_symmetry.space_group_name_H-M   'P 1'
#
loop_
_entity.id
_entity.type
_entity.pdbx_description
1 polymer ?
#
loop_
_entity_poly.entity_id
_entity_poly.type
_entity_poly.pdbx_seq_one_letter_code
_entity_poly.pdbx_strand_id
1 'polypeptide(L)'
;MVNWEELEEIHDTLNMKKYLLAQGEDVKLTLEKNKEAIFDVARTLLFCKKIVLTGAGDKYAIPLISQYIWRKFSKKPIIVMHSKTLAEYPDFLDKETCVILLSQSGRTKDTLLAMKEAMNREAVCIGITNMREVERGTL
;
A
#
# COMPACT_ATOMS: atom_id res chain seq x y z
N MET A 1 4.10 10.66 -43.97
CA MET A 1 3.70 9.78 -42.86
C MET A 1 4.12 10.43 -41.57
N VAL A 2 3.31 10.38 -40.52
CA VAL A 2 3.67 10.90 -39.20
C VAL A 2 4.76 10.01 -38.60
N ASN A 3 5.84 10.62 -38.10
CA ASN A 3 6.89 9.93 -37.36
C ASN A 3 6.47 9.82 -35.88
N TRP A 4 6.02 8.63 -35.48
CA TRP A 4 5.52 8.39 -34.14
C TRP A 4 6.61 8.42 -33.06
N GLU A 5 7.85 8.04 -33.40
CA GLU A 5 8.98 8.06 -32.46
C GLU A 5 9.37 9.49 -32.09
N GLU A 6 9.39 10.38 -33.08
CA GLU A 6 9.71 11.80 -32.87
C GLU A 6 8.62 12.53 -32.08
N LEU A 7 7.34 12.25 -32.36
CA LEU A 7 6.23 12.78 -31.54
C LEU A 7 6.27 12.25 -30.10
N GLU A 8 6.69 11.00 -29.92
CA GLU A 8 6.82 10.38 -28.60
C GLU A 8 7.94 11.02 -27.78
N GLU A 9 9.11 11.28 -28.38
CA GLU A 9 10.19 12.02 -27.70
C GLU A 9 9.76 13.44 -27.29
N ILE A 10 8.95 14.10 -28.13
CA ILE A 10 8.48 15.46 -27.85
C ILE A 10 7.40 15.47 -26.74
N HIS A 11 6.50 14.49 -26.73
CA HIS A 11 5.29 14.53 -25.90
C HIS A 11 5.36 13.65 -24.64
N ASP A 12 6.16 12.57 -24.60
CA ASP A 12 6.32 11.72 -23.40
C ASP A 12 7.37 12.28 -22.42
N THR A 13 7.11 13.50 -21.94
CA THR A 13 8.00 14.20 -20.99
C THR A 13 8.14 13.49 -19.63
N LEU A 14 7.25 12.53 -19.34
CA LEU A 14 7.22 11.78 -18.08
C LEU A 14 7.74 10.35 -18.23
N ASN A 15 8.21 9.95 -19.41
CA ASN A 15 8.65 8.57 -19.71
C ASN A 15 7.59 7.51 -19.39
N MET A 16 6.30 7.83 -19.58
CA MET A 16 5.19 6.91 -19.32
C MET A 16 5.34 5.60 -20.08
N LYS A 17 5.77 5.62 -21.34
CA LYS A 17 5.96 4.38 -22.11
C LYS A 17 6.99 3.48 -21.47
N LYS A 18 8.12 4.03 -21.03
CA LYS A 18 9.16 3.28 -20.32
C LYS A 18 8.58 2.59 -19.09
N TYR A 19 7.79 3.31 -18.27
CA TYR A 19 7.18 2.74 -17.08
C TYR A 19 6.12 1.68 -17.40
N LEU A 20 5.33 1.85 -18.47
CA LEU A 20 4.36 0.86 -18.92
C LEU A 20 5.04 -0.44 -19.38
N LEU A 21 6.12 -0.34 -20.17
CA LEU A 21 6.84 -1.50 -20.69
C LEU A 21 7.63 -2.23 -19.58
N ALA A 22 8.09 -1.52 -18.56
CA ALA A 22 8.82 -2.11 -17.44
C ALA A 22 7.95 -2.90 -16.45
N GLN A 23 6.62 -2.72 -16.45
CA GLN A 23 5.73 -3.27 -15.41
C GLN A 23 5.87 -4.79 -15.24
N GLY A 24 6.02 -5.54 -16.34
CA GLY A 24 6.15 -6.99 -16.27
C GLY A 24 7.36 -7.45 -15.47
N GLU A 25 8.52 -6.83 -15.73
CA GLU A 25 9.76 -7.12 -15.00
C GLU A 25 9.70 -6.59 -13.57
N ASP A 26 9.17 -5.38 -13.37
CA ASP A 26 9.04 -4.77 -12.04
C ASP A 26 8.18 -5.62 -11.11
N VAL A 27 7.07 -6.20 -11.58
CA VAL A 27 6.23 -7.11 -10.78
C VAL A 27 7.03 -8.34 -10.30
N LYS A 28 7.80 -8.95 -11.20
CA LYS A 28 8.64 -10.11 -10.86
C LYS A 28 9.70 -9.73 -9.82
N LEU A 29 10.43 -8.64 -10.05
CA LEU A 29 11.46 -8.15 -9.15
C LEU A 29 10.89 -7.76 -7.78
N THR A 30 9.71 -7.13 -7.73
CA THR A 30 9.03 -6.81 -6.46
C THR A 30 8.69 -8.07 -5.68
N LEU A 31 8.19 -9.12 -6.33
CA LEU A 31 7.88 -10.39 -5.66
C LEU A 31 9.14 -11.07 -5.13
N GLU A 32 10.20 -11.14 -5.93
CA GLU A 32 11.47 -11.77 -5.54
C GLU A 32 12.11 -11.04 -4.37
N LYS A 33 12.18 -9.71 -4.41
CA LYS A 33 12.83 -8.89 -3.37
C LYS A 33 12.06 -8.84 -2.06
N ASN A 34 10.74 -8.98 -2.07
CA ASN A 34 9.90 -8.83 -0.89
C ASN A 34 9.37 -10.15 -0.34
N LYS A 35 9.80 -11.30 -0.88
CA LYS A 35 9.27 -12.61 -0.51
C LYS A 35 9.30 -12.86 0.99
N GLU A 36 10.44 -12.60 1.65
CA GLU A 36 10.62 -12.81 3.08
C GLU A 36 9.72 -11.88 3.90
N ALA A 37 9.73 -10.58 3.59
CA ALA A 37 8.86 -9.59 4.22
C ALA A 37 7.37 -9.94 4.09
N ILE A 38 6.94 -10.47 2.94
CA ILE A 38 5.56 -10.94 2.73
C ILE A 38 5.24 -12.11 3.67
N PHE A 39 6.17 -13.05 3.87
CA PHE A 39 5.97 -14.14 4.83
C PHE A 39 5.91 -13.64 6.28
N ASP A 40 6.72 -12.66 6.65
CA ASP A 40 6.69 -12.08 7.99
C ASP A 40 5.39 -11.34 8.25
N VAL A 41 4.94 -10.52 7.29
CA VAL A 41 3.61 -9.90 7.32
C VAL A 41 2.52 -10.96 7.44
N ALA A 42 2.57 -12.04 6.65
CA ALA A 42 1.59 -13.12 6.73
C ALA A 42 1.55 -13.79 8.11
N ARG A 43 2.70 -13.99 8.77
CA ARG A 43 2.79 -14.51 10.14
C ARG A 43 2.16 -13.54 11.14
N THR A 44 2.46 -12.25 11.05
CA THR A 44 1.86 -11.21 11.90
C THR A 44 0.34 -11.21 11.78
N LEU A 45 -0.18 -11.33 10.56
CA LEU A 45 -1.62 -11.35 10.29
C LEU A 45 -2.35 -12.53 10.93
N LEU A 46 -1.67 -13.64 11.28
CA LEU A 46 -2.29 -14.77 11.96
C LEU A 46 -2.83 -14.39 13.34
N PHE A 47 -2.16 -13.46 14.04
CA PHE A 47 -2.52 -13.03 15.39
C PHE A 47 -3.63 -11.96 15.43
N CYS A 48 -3.91 -11.30 14.31
CA CYS A 48 -4.94 -10.26 14.22
C CYS A 48 -6.31 -10.86 13.88
N LYS A 49 -7.39 -10.36 14.47
CA LYS A 49 -8.76 -10.82 14.18
C LYS A 49 -9.39 -10.15 12.96
N LYS A 50 -9.02 -8.91 12.65
CA LYS A 50 -9.54 -8.16 11.51
C LYS A 50 -8.46 -7.31 10.85
N ILE A 51 -8.61 -7.11 9.55
CA ILE A 51 -7.68 -6.35 8.72
C ILE A 51 -8.37 -5.08 8.22
N VAL A 52 -7.63 -3.97 8.24
CA VAL A 52 -8.03 -2.72 7.61
C VAL A 52 -7.02 -2.40 6.51
N LEU A 53 -7.46 -2.32 5.26
CA LEU A 53 -6.64 -1.78 4.18
C LEU A 53 -6.98 -0.32 3.96
N THR A 54 -5.95 0.52 3.89
CA THR A 54 -6.12 1.95 3.66
C THR A 54 -5.10 2.50 2.67
N GLY A 55 -5.51 3.54 1.96
CA GLY A 55 -4.69 4.35 1.07
C GLY A 55 -5.38 5.69 0.82
N ALA A 56 -4.65 6.64 0.26
CA ALA A 56 -5.18 7.95 -0.10
C ALA A 56 -5.06 8.21 -1.61
N GLY A 57 -5.95 9.03 -2.15
CA GLY A 57 -5.95 9.43 -3.55
C GLY A 57 -6.13 8.24 -4.51
N ASP A 58 -5.38 8.26 -5.62
CA ASP A 58 -5.40 7.20 -6.65
C ASP A 58 -5.05 5.81 -6.10
N LYS A 59 -4.22 5.75 -5.04
CA LYS A 59 -3.84 4.50 -4.38
C LYS A 59 -4.98 3.83 -3.64
N TYR A 60 -6.09 4.53 -3.36
CA TYR A 60 -7.26 3.92 -2.71
C TYR A 60 -7.96 2.86 -3.58
N ALA A 61 -7.78 2.91 -4.91
CA ALA A 61 -8.29 1.87 -5.81
C ALA A 61 -7.67 0.49 -5.51
N ILE A 62 -6.42 0.45 -5.04
CA ILE A 62 -5.72 -0.80 -4.75
C ILE A 62 -6.37 -1.55 -3.57
N PRO A 63 -6.60 -0.95 -2.38
CA PRO A 63 -7.41 -1.56 -1.33
C PRO A 63 -8.76 -2.08 -1.80
N LEU A 64 -9.47 -1.30 -2.62
CA LEU A 64 -10.80 -1.65 -3.11
C LEU A 64 -10.81 -2.90 -3.98
N ILE A 65 -9.77 -3.11 -4.80
CA ILE A 65 -9.64 -4.31 -5.63
C ILE A 65 -9.11 -5.49 -4.78
N SER A 66 -8.15 -5.23 -3.91
CA SER A 66 -7.51 -6.24 -3.07
C SER A 66 -8.46 -6.96 -2.13
N GLN A 67 -9.58 -6.34 -1.70
CA GLN A 67 -10.56 -7.00 -0.83
C GLN A 67 -11.17 -8.26 -1.45
N TYR A 68 -11.33 -8.30 -2.78
CA TYR A 68 -11.91 -9.47 -3.47
C TYR A 68 -10.93 -10.65 -3.45
N ILE A 69 -9.65 -10.36 -3.71
CA ILE A 69 -8.56 -11.32 -3.60
C ILE A 69 -8.46 -11.81 -2.15
N TRP A 70 -8.47 -10.89 -1.19
CA TRP A 70 -8.41 -11.21 0.23
C TRP A 70 -9.55 -12.14 0.66
N ARG A 71 -10.80 -11.81 0.30
CA ARG A 71 -11.96 -12.64 0.63
C ARG A 71 -11.92 -14.04 0.00
N LYS A 72 -11.24 -14.18 -1.15
CA LYS A 72 -11.06 -15.48 -1.81
C LYS A 72 -10.07 -16.39 -1.08
N PHE A 73 -8.99 -15.82 -0.54
CA PHE A 73 -7.87 -16.60 0.03
C PHE A 73 -7.78 -16.55 1.56
N SER A 74 -8.47 -15.61 2.20
CA SER A 74 -8.46 -15.40 3.64
C SER A 74 -9.87 -15.36 4.19
N LYS A 75 -10.07 -16.03 5.34
CA LYS A 75 -11.33 -16.00 6.10
C LYS A 75 -11.39 -14.84 7.10
N LYS A 76 -10.30 -14.07 7.27
CA LYS A 76 -10.27 -12.96 8.21
C LYS A 76 -11.06 -11.76 7.64
N PRO A 77 -11.95 -11.13 8.43
CA PRO A 77 -12.66 -9.94 8.03
C PRO A 77 -11.70 -8.86 7.52
N ILE A 78 -12.11 -8.19 6.45
CA ILE A 78 -11.37 -7.09 5.83
C ILE A 78 -12.29 -5.88 5.69
N ILE A 79 -11.79 -4.73 6.12
CA ILE A 79 -12.42 -3.41 5.95
C ILE A 79 -11.51 -2.61 5.04
N VAL A 80 -12.09 -1.98 4.03
CA VAL A 80 -11.36 -1.06 3.16
C VAL A 80 -11.88 0.34 3.43
N MET A 81 -10.98 1.26 3.77
CA MET A 81 -11.37 2.63 4.06
C MET A 81 -10.31 3.63 3.62
N HIS A 82 -10.73 4.74 3.04
CA HIS A 82 -9.83 5.82 2.63
C HIS A 82 -9.09 6.37 3.86
N SER A 83 -7.81 6.71 3.73
CA SER A 83 -6.99 7.08 4.90
C SER A 83 -7.52 8.27 5.67
N LYS A 84 -8.06 9.28 4.98
CA LYS A 84 -8.73 10.41 5.63
C LYS A 84 -9.90 9.97 6.51
N THR A 85 -10.78 9.11 5.98
CA THR A 85 -11.93 8.58 6.72
C THR A 85 -11.49 7.71 7.89
N LEU A 86 -10.43 6.92 7.73
CA LEU A 86 -9.87 6.14 8.82
C LEU A 86 -9.33 6.99 9.96
N ALA A 87 -8.68 8.11 9.65
CA ALA A 87 -8.21 9.06 10.66
C ALA A 87 -9.37 9.79 11.36
N GLU A 88 -10.47 10.05 10.65
CA GLU A 88 -11.66 10.71 11.21
C GLU A 88 -12.53 9.76 12.06
N TYR A 89 -12.56 8.46 11.74
CA TYR A 89 -13.42 7.47 12.40
C TYR A 89 -12.68 6.20 12.81
N PRO A 90 -11.72 6.26 13.76
CA PRO A 90 -10.84 5.13 14.04
C PRO A 90 -11.34 4.25 15.19
N ASP A 91 -12.48 4.55 15.81
CA ASP A 91 -12.92 3.94 17.08
C ASP A 91 -13.19 2.44 17.04
N PHE A 92 -13.34 1.88 15.84
CA PHE A 92 -13.47 0.43 15.66
C PHE A 92 -12.11 -0.29 15.61
N LEU A 93 -10.98 0.42 15.62
CA LEU A 93 -9.64 -0.17 15.69
C LEU A 93 -9.31 -0.55 17.13
N ASP A 94 -8.58 -1.65 17.28
CA ASP A 94 -8.15 -2.20 18.56
C ASP A 94 -6.84 -3.00 18.40
N LYS A 95 -6.32 -3.52 19.53
CA LYS A 95 -5.13 -4.39 19.56
C LYS A 95 -5.24 -5.68 18.74
N GLU A 96 -6.44 -6.08 18.34
CA GLU A 96 -6.67 -7.26 17.50
C GLU A 96 -6.78 -6.88 16.01
N THR A 97 -6.57 -5.61 15.68
CA THR A 97 -6.63 -5.07 14.33
C THR A 97 -5.24 -4.97 13.72
N CYS A 98 -5.10 -5.37 12.46
CA CYS A 98 -3.97 -4.98 11.63
C CYS A 98 -4.41 -3.97 10.56
N VAL A 99 -3.76 -2.81 10.54
CA VAL A 99 -3.96 -1.77 9.55
C VAL A 99 -2.80 -1.81 8.56
N ILE A 100 -3.10 -2.11 7.30
CA ILE A 100 -2.13 -2.08 6.20
C ILE A 100 -2.31 -0.77 5.43
N LEU A 101 -1.26 0.04 5.40
CA LEU A 101 -1.25 1.39 4.86
C LEU A 101 -0.47 1.44 3.55
N LEU A 102 -1.13 1.85 2.46
CA LEU A 102 -0.52 2.04 1.16
C LEU A 102 -0.16 3.50 0.93
N SER A 103 1.12 3.79 0.71
CA SER A 103 1.62 5.12 0.42
C SER A 103 2.90 5.07 -0.42
N GLN A 104 2.83 5.48 -1.68
CA GLN A 104 3.98 5.40 -2.60
C GLN A 104 5.19 6.21 -2.10
N SER A 105 4.96 7.41 -1.54
CA SER A 105 6.01 8.30 -1.03
C SER A 105 6.34 8.07 0.45
N GLY A 106 5.52 7.30 1.18
CA GLY A 106 5.58 7.19 2.64
C GLY A 106 5.25 8.49 3.40
N ARG A 107 4.93 9.59 2.71
CA ARG A 107 4.76 10.94 3.33
C ARG A 107 3.35 11.52 3.17
N THR A 108 2.44 10.77 2.58
CA THR A 108 1.06 11.20 2.38
C THR A 108 0.38 11.51 3.72
N LYS A 109 0.01 12.77 3.94
CA LYS A 109 -0.50 13.29 5.22
C LYS A 109 -1.66 12.44 5.77
N ASP A 110 -2.64 12.14 4.93
CA ASP A 110 -3.82 11.37 5.33
C ASP A 110 -3.44 9.96 5.80
N THR A 111 -2.49 9.31 5.13
CA THR A 111 -1.99 7.98 5.51
C THR A 111 -1.21 8.03 6.82
N LEU A 112 -0.39 9.07 7.03
CA LEU A 112 0.34 9.25 8.29
C LEU A 112 -0.59 9.53 9.47
N LEU A 113 -1.65 10.33 9.28
CA LEU A 113 -2.67 10.56 10.30
C LEU A 113 -3.41 9.25 10.63
N ALA A 114 -3.81 8.48 9.62
CA ALA A 114 -4.44 7.17 9.84
C ALA A 114 -3.52 6.20 10.59
N MET A 115 -2.21 6.19 10.28
CA MET A 115 -1.21 5.39 10.99
C MET A 115 -1.14 5.80 12.46
N LYS A 116 -1.09 7.10 12.74
CA LYS A 116 -1.06 7.63 14.10
C LYS A 116 -2.29 7.18 14.90
N GLU A 117 -3.48 7.32 14.33
CA GLU A 117 -4.72 6.91 14.99
C GLU A 117 -4.82 5.41 15.23
N ALA A 118 -4.28 4.59 14.32
CA ALA A 118 -4.18 3.15 14.48
C ALA A 118 -3.21 2.76 15.61
N MET A 119 -2.01 3.36 15.64
CA MET A 119 -1.04 3.12 16.71
C MET A 119 -1.57 3.55 18.08
N ASN A 120 -2.28 4.68 18.16
CA ASN A 120 -2.94 5.14 19.40
C ASN A 120 -3.96 4.12 19.95
N ARG A 121 -4.46 3.21 19.11
CA ARG A 121 -5.42 2.16 19.46
C ARG A 121 -4.77 0.77 19.57
N GLU A 122 -3.44 0.75 19.67
CA GLU A 122 -2.61 -0.46 19.77
C GLU A 122 -2.75 -1.40 18.57
N ALA A 123 -3.29 -0.92 17.45
CA ALA A 123 -3.43 -1.71 16.25
C ALA A 123 -2.04 -1.92 15.59
N VAL A 124 -1.84 -3.11 15.04
CA VAL A 124 -0.62 -3.43 14.30
C VAL A 124 -0.62 -2.67 12.98
N CYS A 125 0.40 -1.85 12.73
CA CYS A 125 0.52 -1.07 11.50
C CYS A 125 1.56 -1.66 10.55
N ILE A 126 1.19 -1.89 9.29
CA ILE A 126 2.07 -2.39 8.23
C ILE A 126 2.06 -1.41 7.07
N GLY A 127 3.21 -0.82 6.74
CA GLY A 127 3.35 0.11 5.62
C GLY A 127 3.79 -0.60 4.34
N ILE A 128 3.11 -0.32 3.24
CA ILE A 128 3.54 -0.68 1.89
C ILE A 128 3.90 0.63 1.17
N THR A 129 5.19 0.82 0.93
CA THR A 129 5.77 2.06 0.36
C THR A 129 6.79 1.74 -0.72
N ASN A 130 6.99 2.68 -1.63
CA ASN A 130 8.07 2.60 -2.63
C ASN A 130 9.37 3.26 -2.15
N MET A 131 9.39 3.72 -0.89
CA MET A 131 10.60 4.21 -0.23
C MET A 131 11.39 3.03 0.34
N ARG A 132 12.72 3.09 0.24
CA ARG A 132 13.59 2.12 0.90
C ARG A 132 13.53 2.34 2.42
N GLU A 133 13.70 1.26 3.18
CA GLU A 133 14.03 1.38 4.60
C GLU A 133 15.25 2.31 4.74
N VAL A 134 15.04 3.43 5.43
CA VAL A 134 16.15 4.21 5.95
C VAL A 134 16.56 3.50 7.23
N GLU A 135 17.85 3.19 7.40
CA GLU A 135 18.35 2.54 8.60
C GLU A 135 17.76 3.20 9.86
N ARG A 136 17.26 2.38 10.79
CA ARG A 136 16.75 2.84 12.09
C ARG A 136 17.84 3.66 12.79
N GLY A 137 17.75 4.98 12.74
CA GLY A 137 18.75 5.87 13.34
C GLY A 137 18.77 7.32 12.86
N THR A 138 17.98 7.71 11.86
CA THR A 138 17.87 9.11 11.44
C THR A 138 16.44 9.63 11.55
N LEU A 139 16.04 9.91 12.79
CA LEU A 139 15.10 10.96 13.15
C LEU A 139 15.66 11.71 14.36
#